data_AF-A0AAV4VZR5-F1
#
_entry.id   AF-A0AAV4VZR5-F1
#
_cell.length_a   1.000
_cell.length_b   1.000
_cell.length_c   1.000
_cell.angle_alpha   90.00
_cell.angle_beta   90.00
_cell.angle_gamma   90.00
#
_symmetry.space_group_name_H-M   'P 1'
#
loop_
_entity.id
_entity.type
_entity.pdbx_description
1 polymer ?
#
loop_
_entity_poly.entity_id
_entity_poly.type
_entity_poly.pdbx_seq_one_letter_code
_entity_poly.pdbx_strand_id
1 'polypeptide(L)'
;MPLYEKRAAIVTGAYVPTEEECSFQAEDEKQFELADNLEKVKVEDEESGEKGDAAETEVKGIPEFWLTALKNAPAVADMIEEYDEDILKHLTNIKAETFLEPMVRCSMPHVI
;
A
#
# COMPACT_ATOMS: atom_id res chain seq x y z
N MET A 1 -12.38 -4.75 -10.46
CA MET A 1 -11.31 -5.49 -9.75
C MET A 1 -11.71 -5.59 -8.29
N PRO A 2 -11.66 -6.77 -7.65
CA PRO A 2 -11.88 -6.93 -6.20
C PRO A 2 -11.03 -5.96 -5.38
N LEU A 3 -11.53 -5.49 -4.24
CA LEU A 3 -10.92 -4.42 -3.44
C LEU A 3 -9.42 -4.67 -3.14
N TYR A 4 -9.09 -5.86 -2.65
CA TYR A 4 -7.72 -6.21 -2.26
C TYR A 4 -6.78 -6.36 -3.46
N GLU A 5 -7.29 -6.81 -4.61
CA GLU A 5 -6.52 -6.89 -5.85
C GLU A 5 -6.26 -5.50 -6.42
N LYS A 6 -7.25 -4.61 -6.34
CA LYS A 6 -7.11 -3.21 -6.75
C LYS A 6 -6.07 -2.48 -5.93
N ARG A 7 -6.09 -2.64 -4.61
CA ARG A 7 -5.04 -2.11 -3.72
C ARG A 7 -3.66 -2.61 -4.12
N ALA A 8 -3.52 -3.92 -4.36
CA ALA A 8 -2.23 -4.49 -4.75
C ALA A 8 -1.72 -3.91 -6.09
N ALA A 9 -2.61 -3.70 -7.06
CA ALA A 9 -2.28 -3.08 -8.33
C ALA A 9 -1.85 -1.61 -8.18
N ILE A 10 -2.48 -0.84 -7.29
CA ILE A 10 -2.10 0.55 -6.99
C ILE A 10 -0.74 0.61 -6.28
N VAL A 11 -0.56 -0.19 -5.23
CA VAL A 11 0.68 -0.21 -4.42
C VAL A 11 1.89 -0.59 -5.27
N THR A 12 1.73 -1.53 -6.21
CA THR A 12 2.80 -1.97 -7.12
C THR A 12 2.98 -1.07 -8.35
N GLY A 13 2.11 -0.07 -8.56
CA GLY A 13 2.15 0.80 -9.73
C GLY A 13 1.63 0.17 -11.02
N ALA A 14 0.99 -1.01 -10.95
CA ALA A 14 0.36 -1.67 -12.09
C ALA A 14 -0.95 -1.01 -12.53
N TYR A 15 -1.61 -0.26 -11.64
CA TYR A 15 -2.80 0.53 -11.93
C TYR A 15 -2.65 1.92 -11.34
N VAL A 16 -2.79 2.94 -12.17
CA VAL A 16 -2.85 4.34 -11.74
C VAL A 16 -4.33 4.70 -11.54
N PRO A 17 -4.74 5.10 -10.32
CA PRO A 17 -6.11 5.57 -10.07
C PRO A 17 -6.51 6.72 -10.99
N THR A 18 -7.79 6.77 -11.36
CA THR A 18 -8.32 7.91 -12.11
C THR A 18 -8.59 9.09 -11.18
N GLU A 19 -8.72 10.30 -11.75
CA GLU A 19 -9.01 11.52 -10.97
C GLU A 19 -10.28 11.41 -10.12
N GLU A 20 -11.34 10.83 -10.70
CA GLU A 20 -12.60 10.53 -9.98
C GLU A 20 -12.39 9.60 -8.78
N GLU A 21 -11.46 8.64 -8.87
CA GLU A 21 -11.14 7.70 -7.79
C GLU A 21 -10.25 8.32 -6.70
N CYS A 22 -9.55 9.41 -7.02
CA CYS A 22 -8.76 10.22 -6.09
C CYS A 22 -9.59 11.28 -5.36
N SER A 23 -10.85 11.48 -5.75
CA SER A 23 -11.80 12.34 -5.06
C SER A 23 -12.28 11.65 -3.77
N PHE A 24 -11.88 12.19 -2.63
CA PHE A 24 -12.30 11.66 -1.33
C PHE A 24 -13.74 12.14 -1.04
N GLN A 25 -14.69 11.21 -1.07
CA GLN A 25 -16.08 11.47 -0.69
C GLN A 25 -16.24 11.18 0.80
N ALA A 26 -16.22 12.21 1.63
CA ALA A 26 -16.51 12.08 3.05
C ALA A 26 -18.01 11.87 3.26
N GLU A 27 -18.40 10.73 3.84
CA GLU A 27 -19.80 10.40 4.14
C GLU A 27 -20.17 10.63 5.62
N ASP A 28 -19.18 10.77 6.52
CA ASP A 28 -19.37 11.03 7.95
C ASP A 28 -18.42 12.10 8.52
N GLU A 29 -18.73 12.61 9.72
CA GLU A 29 -17.96 13.67 10.39
C GLU A 29 -16.48 13.32 10.58
N LYS A 30 -16.13 12.06 10.88
CA LYS A 30 -14.74 11.62 11.04
C LYS A 30 -14.00 11.57 9.71
N GLN A 31 -14.68 11.14 8.65
CA GLN A 31 -14.13 11.23 7.30
C GLN A 31 -13.96 12.68 6.86
N PHE A 32 -14.84 13.60 7.27
CA PHE A 32 -14.71 15.02 6.97
C PHE A 32 -13.46 15.63 7.62
N GLU A 33 -13.20 15.33 8.91
CA GLU A 33 -11.96 15.76 9.58
C GLU A 33 -10.70 15.19 8.90
N LEU A 34 -10.75 13.93 8.45
CA LEU A 34 -9.64 13.32 7.73
C LEU A 34 -9.45 13.94 6.35
N ALA A 35 -10.53 14.28 5.64
CA ALA A 35 -10.51 14.95 4.35
C ALA A 35 -9.91 16.37 4.44
N ASP A 36 -10.31 17.14 5.45
CA ASP A 36 -9.79 18.48 5.73
C ASP A 36 -8.29 18.44 6.08
N ASN A 37 -7.86 17.43 6.81
CA ASN A 37 -6.43 17.19 7.05
C ASN A 37 -5.68 16.75 5.79
N LEU A 38 -6.32 16.01 4.88
CA LEU A 38 -5.74 15.63 3.59
C LEU A 38 -5.58 16.83 2.64
N GLU A 39 -6.56 17.73 2.60
CA GLU A 39 -6.52 18.95 1.78
C GLU A 39 -5.39 19.89 2.23
N LYS A 40 -5.13 19.97 3.54
CA LYS A 40 -3.98 20.70 4.09
C LYS A 40 -2.62 20.10 3.71
N VAL A 41 -2.57 18.80 3.38
CA VAL A 41 -1.36 18.11 2.94
C VAL A 41 -1.18 18.19 1.41
N LYS A 42 -2.24 18.50 0.64
CA LYS A 42 -2.21 18.63 -0.83
C LYS A 42 -1.49 19.89 -1.37
N VAL A 43 -0.67 20.58 -0.58
CA VAL A 43 0.10 21.72 -1.07
C VAL A 43 1.51 21.25 -1.44
N GLU A 44 1.88 21.47 -2.71
CA GLU A 44 3.15 21.14 -3.41
C GLU A 44 3.22 19.83 -4.22
N ASP A 45 2.23 19.56 -5.09
CA ASP A 45 2.49 18.73 -6.29
C ASP A 45 1.68 19.22 -7.52
N GLU A 46 1.52 20.54 -7.63
CA GLU A 46 1.20 21.17 -8.92
C GLU A 46 2.53 21.42 -9.65
N GLU A 47 2.69 20.80 -10.83
CA GLU A 47 3.83 20.93 -11.76
C GLU A 47 5.21 20.43 -11.28
N SER A 48 5.44 19.11 -11.35
CA SER A 48 6.80 18.58 -11.57
C SER A 48 6.92 17.94 -12.95
N GLY A 49 6.60 18.74 -13.97
CA GLY A 49 7.09 18.53 -15.32
C GLY A 49 8.41 19.27 -15.53
N GLU A 50 9.45 19.08 -14.68
CA GLU A 50 10.79 19.61 -14.97
C GLU A 50 11.92 18.71 -14.44
N LYS A 51 12.85 18.43 -15.36
CA LYS A 51 14.05 17.59 -15.20
C LYS A 51 14.97 18.12 -14.09
N GLY A 52 15.22 17.29 -13.08
CA GLY A 52 16.29 17.45 -12.10
C GLY A 52 17.16 16.20 -12.04
N ASP A 53 18.41 16.31 -12.49
CA ASP A 53 19.40 15.25 -12.63
C ASP A 53 19.76 14.58 -11.28
N ALA A 54 19.10 13.47 -10.95
CA ALA A 54 19.52 12.52 -9.92
C ALA A 54 18.82 11.16 -10.13
N ALA A 55 19.23 10.41 -11.15
CA ALA A 55 18.82 9.02 -11.40
C ALA A 55 17.33 8.74 -11.11
N GLU A 56 16.45 9.28 -11.96
CA GLU A 56 15.01 8.96 -12.00
C GLU A 56 14.80 7.45 -12.18
N THR A 57 14.84 6.69 -11.09
CA THR A 57 14.04 5.47 -11.04
C THR A 57 12.60 5.94 -10.99
N GLU A 58 11.86 5.84 -12.10
CA GLU A 58 10.41 6.02 -12.11
C GLU A 58 9.81 5.39 -10.84
N VAL A 59 9.36 6.20 -9.89
CA VAL A 59 8.78 5.69 -8.64
C VAL A 59 7.40 5.14 -9.00
N LYS A 60 7.37 3.87 -9.40
CA LYS A 60 6.12 3.17 -9.75
C LYS A 60 5.44 2.69 -8.47
N GLY A 61 4.20 3.12 -8.29
CA GLY A 61 3.37 2.72 -7.16
C GLY A 61 3.71 3.49 -5.88
N ILE A 62 3.55 2.83 -4.73
CA ILE A 62 3.75 3.42 -3.41
C ILE A 62 4.89 2.68 -2.71
N PRO A 63 6.10 3.26 -2.64
CA PRO A 63 7.25 2.62 -2.01
C PRO A 63 6.99 2.42 -0.51
N GLU A 64 7.53 1.32 0.04
CA GLU A 64 7.50 1.01 1.49
C GLU A 64 6.10 1.00 2.13
N PHE A 65 5.04 0.86 1.33
CA PHE A 65 3.65 0.90 1.79
C PHE A 65 3.39 -0.07 2.96
N TRP A 66 3.80 -1.33 2.79
CA TRP A 66 3.57 -2.35 3.81
C TRP A 66 4.48 -2.20 5.03
N LEU A 67 5.75 -1.84 4.84
CA LEU A 67 6.66 -1.54 5.95
C LEU A 67 6.06 -0.42 6.83
N THR A 68 5.62 0.66 6.19
CA THR A 68 4.97 1.79 6.88
C THR A 68 3.70 1.33 7.59
N ALA A 69 2.83 0.58 6.91
CA ALA A 69 1.59 0.08 7.51
C ALA A 69 1.85 -0.82 8.74
N LEU A 70 2.85 -1.71 8.67
CA LEU A 70 3.20 -2.61 9.77
C LEU A 70 3.85 -1.88 10.94
N LYS A 71 4.70 -0.87 10.68
CA LYS A 71 5.27 0.00 11.72
C LYS A 71 4.22 0.84 12.45
N ASN A 72 3.12 1.20 11.78
CA ASN A 72 2.00 1.90 12.39
C ASN A 72 1.02 0.98 13.14
N ALA A 73 1.18 -0.35 13.05
CA ALA A 73 0.35 -1.32 13.75
C ALA A 73 1.02 -1.75 15.07
N PRO A 74 0.53 -1.34 16.25
CA PRO A 74 1.25 -1.54 17.52
C PRO A 74 1.61 -2.99 17.81
N ALA A 75 0.73 -3.93 17.45
CA ALA A 75 0.95 -5.36 17.71
C ALA A 75 2.09 -5.97 16.88
N VAL A 76 2.44 -5.38 15.73
CA VAL A 76 3.49 -5.88 14.84
C VAL A 76 4.74 -5.01 14.92
N ALA A 77 4.58 -3.72 15.19
CA ALA A 77 5.69 -2.76 15.27
C ALA A 77 6.78 -3.20 16.26
N ASP A 78 6.38 -3.68 17.44
CA ASP A 78 7.32 -4.16 18.48
C ASP A 78 8.09 -5.42 18.07
N MET A 79 7.66 -6.11 17.01
CA MET A 79 8.30 -7.33 16.50
C MET A 79 9.26 -7.06 15.34
N ILE A 80 9.27 -5.86 14.76
CA ILE A 80 10.11 -5.52 13.60
C ILE A 80 11.43 -4.96 14.12
N GLU A 81 12.54 -5.63 13.81
CA GLU A 81 13.89 -5.15 14.13
C GLU A 81 14.55 -4.46 12.91
N GLU A 82 15.69 -3.78 13.13
CA GLU A 82 16.36 -2.98 12.09
C GLU A 82 16.72 -3.81 10.83
N TYR A 83 17.09 -5.08 11.01
CA TYR A 83 17.43 -5.96 9.90
C TYR A 83 16.21 -6.45 9.12
N ASP A 84 15.00 -6.43 9.72
CA ASP A 84 13.77 -6.83 9.05
C ASP A 84 13.32 -5.76 8.05
N GLU A 85 13.67 -4.49 8.30
CA GLU A 85 13.23 -3.36 7.46
C GLU A 85 13.64 -3.54 6.00
N ASP A 86 14.89 -3.91 5.73
CA ASP A 86 15.37 -4.11 4.36
C ASP A 86 14.65 -5.25 3.64
N ILE A 87 14.22 -6.27 4.36
CA ILE A 87 13.46 -7.39 3.82
C ILE A 87 12.01 -6.95 3.56
N LEU A 88 11.41 -6.21 4.49
CA LEU A 88 10.04 -5.73 4.41
C LEU A 88 9.84 -4.65 3.33
N LYS A 89 10.88 -3.94 2.91
CA LYS A 89 10.84 -3.05 1.72
C LYS A 89 10.45 -3.80 0.44
N HIS A 90 10.77 -5.09 0.35
CA HIS A 90 10.41 -5.92 -0.80
C HIS A 90 8.99 -6.49 -0.72
N LEU A 91 8.25 -6.25 0.37
CA LEU A 91 6.91 -6.79 0.57
C LEU A 91 5.90 -6.04 -0.32
N THR A 92 5.29 -6.76 -1.27
CA THR A 92 4.36 -6.18 -2.26
C THR A 92 2.90 -6.32 -1.88
N ASN A 93 2.50 -7.41 -1.20
CA ASN A 93 1.11 -7.65 -0.79
C ASN A 93 1.01 -8.68 0.34
N ILE A 94 -0.03 -8.52 1.18
CA ILE A 94 -0.40 -9.47 2.24
C ILE A 94 -1.83 -9.95 1.98
N LYS A 95 -2.03 -11.27 1.97
CA LYS A 95 -3.33 -11.94 1.81
C LYS A 95 -3.61 -12.86 3.00
N ALA A 96 -4.86 -12.89 3.43
CA ALA A 96 -5.35 -13.81 4.44
C ALA A 96 -6.49 -14.64 3.84
N GLU A 97 -6.39 -15.95 3.95
CA GLU A 97 -7.38 -16.90 3.47
C GLU A 97 -7.86 -17.75 4.65
N THR A 98 -9.18 -17.87 4.80
CA THR A 98 -9.79 -18.71 5.82
C THR A 98 -10.33 -19.97 5.17
N PHE A 99 -10.03 -21.11 5.77
CA PHE A 99 -10.49 -22.40 5.30
C PHE A 99 -11.58 -22.90 6.25
N LEU A 100 -12.74 -23.25 5.69
CA LEU A 100 -13.86 -23.83 6.45
C LEU A 100 -13.52 -25.24 6.95
N GLU A 101 -12.72 -25.96 6.17
CA GLU A 101 -12.17 -27.25 6.57
C GLU A 101 -10.77 -27.06 7.17
N PRO A 102 -10.46 -27.67 8.32
CA PRO A 102 -9.10 -27.64 8.84
C PRO A 102 -8.16 -28.27 7.82
N MET A 103 -7.01 -27.65 7.57
CA MET A 103 -5.99 -28.20 6.65
C MET A 103 -5.55 -29.59 7.13
N VAL A 104 -6.15 -30.65 6.57
CA VAL A 104 -5.70 -32.02 6.75
C VAL A 104 -4.54 -32.25 5.78
N ARG A 105 -3.35 -31.76 6.15
CA ARG A 105 -2.09 -31.83 5.39
C ARG A 105 -2.21 -31.34 3.94
N CYS A 106 -1.72 -30.13 3.67
CA CYS A 106 -1.37 -29.76 2.30
C CYS A 106 -0.41 -30.79 1.70
N SER A 107 -0.92 -31.69 0.86
CA SER A 107 -0.15 -32.17 -0.27
C SER A 107 0.00 -30.97 -1.20
N MET A 108 1.09 -30.21 -1.03
CA MET A 108 1.47 -29.22 -2.03
C MET A 108 1.55 -29.94 -3.38
N PRO A 109 0.79 -29.56 -4.41
CA PRO A 109 1.16 -29.95 -5.76
C PRO A 109 2.53 -29.31 -6.01
N HIS A 110 3.56 -30.15 -6.16
CA HIS A 110 4.83 -29.71 -6.71
C HIS A 110 4.53 -29.18 -8.12
N VAL A 111 4.55 -27.86 -8.27
CA VAL A 111 4.66 -27.24 -9.58
C VAL A 111 6.15 -27.03 -9.80
N ILE A 112 6.70 -27.87 -10.68
CA ILE A 112 8.01 -27.71 -11.32
C ILE A 112 7.90 -26.56 -12.32
#